data_AF-A0A376MW92-F1
#
_entry.id   AF-A0A376MW92-F1
#
_cell.length_a   1.000
_cell.length_b   1.000
_cell.length_c   1.000
_cell.angle_alpha   90.00
_cell.angle_beta   90.00
_cell.angle_gamma   90.00
#
_symmetry.space_group_name_H-M   'P 1'
#
loop_
_entity.id
_entity.type
_entity.pdbx_description
1 polymer ?
#
loop_
_entity_poly.entity_id
_entity_poly.type
_entity_poly.pdbx_seq_one_letter_code
_entity_poly.pdbx_strand_id
1 'polypeptide(L)'
;MARMEGPIATAMGIIYSCDWEIETGKRILPPPPDVNIMPFEQASGHTIHTIASGPGFPEDLIHQALLTAAYSAREYLIMTTPYFVPSDDLLHAICTAAQRGVDVSIILPRKNDSMLVGWASRAFLYGTAGCWG
;
A
#
# COMPACT_ATOMS: atom_id res chain seq x y z
N MET A 1 -9.58 5.96 7.47
CA MET A 1 -10.52 5.08 6.74
C MET A 1 -11.10 5.90 5.60
N ALA A 2 -11.12 5.35 4.38
CA ALA A 2 -11.69 6.01 3.20
C ALA A 2 -12.90 5.21 2.70
N ARG A 3 -13.91 5.89 2.15
CA ARG A 3 -15.06 5.29 1.49
C ARG A 3 -14.90 5.44 0.00
N MET A 4 -15.09 4.34 -0.74
CA MET A 4 -14.95 4.28 -2.18
C MET A 4 -16.24 3.75 -2.80
N GLU A 5 -16.62 4.28 -3.96
CA GLU A 5 -17.83 3.91 -4.70
C GLU A 5 -17.49 3.61 -6.17
N GLY A 6 -18.40 2.94 -6.87
CA GLY A 6 -18.23 2.60 -8.29
C GLY A 6 -17.50 1.28 -8.51
N PRO A 7 -16.83 1.10 -9.68
CA PRO A 7 -16.25 -0.18 -10.09
C PRO A 7 -15.26 -0.79 -9.10
N ILE A 8 -14.57 0.05 -8.32
CA ILE A 8 -13.61 -0.38 -7.32
C ILE A 8 -14.27 -1.19 -6.18
N ALA A 9 -15.52 -0.86 -5.82
CA ALA A 9 -16.27 -1.60 -4.82
C ALA A 9 -16.56 -3.04 -5.28
N THR A 10 -16.87 -3.21 -6.56
CA THR A 10 -17.03 -4.54 -7.18
C THR A 10 -15.71 -5.31 -7.15
N ALA A 11 -14.59 -4.67 -7.51
CA ALA A 11 -13.27 -5.31 -7.47
C ALA A 11 -12.89 -5.78 -6.06
N MET A 12 -13.13 -4.94 -5.03
CA MET A 12 -12.95 -5.35 -3.63
C MET A 12 -13.88 -6.49 -3.22
N GLY A 13 -15.13 -6.48 -3.68
CA GLY A 13 -16.09 -7.57 -3.43
C GLY A 13 -15.66 -8.91 -4.04
N ILE A 14 -14.98 -8.89 -5.20
CA ILE A 14 -14.40 -10.09 -5.80
C ILE A 14 -13.29 -10.66 -4.91
N ILE A 15 -12.35 -9.81 -4.45
CA ILE A 15 -11.25 -10.25 -3.57
C ILE A 15 -11.82 -10.87 -2.28
N TYR A 16 -12.78 -10.19 -1.65
CA TYR A 16 -13.47 -10.72 -0.47
C TYR A 16 -14.11 -12.09 -0.72
N SER A 17 -14.78 -12.25 -1.86
CA SER A 17 -15.44 -13.51 -2.23
C SER A 17 -14.43 -14.64 -2.43
N CYS A 18 -13.27 -14.35 -3.04
CA CYS A 18 -12.17 -15.29 -3.19
C CYS A 18 -11.61 -15.71 -1.82
N ASP A 19 -11.30 -14.76 -0.94
CA ASP A 19 -10.78 -15.05 0.40
C ASP A 19 -11.79 -15.88 1.21
N TRP A 20 -13.08 -15.54 1.14
CA TRP A 20 -14.13 -16.29 1.82
C TRP A 20 -14.25 -17.73 1.34
N GLU A 21 -14.15 -17.95 0.03
CA GLU A 21 -14.20 -19.30 -0.55
C GLU A 21 -12.97 -20.12 -0.15
N ILE A 22 -11.77 -19.52 -0.15
CA ILE A 22 -10.53 -20.17 0.29
C ILE A 22 -10.64 -20.63 1.76
N GLU A 23 -11.13 -19.77 2.65
CA GLU A 23 -11.18 -20.07 4.08
C GLU A 23 -12.34 -21.00 4.47
N THR A 24 -13.50 -20.89 3.81
CA THR A 24 -14.72 -21.60 4.24
C THR A 24 -15.14 -22.74 3.33
N GLY A 25 -14.59 -22.82 2.11
CA GLY A 25 -15.04 -23.71 1.04
C GLY A 25 -16.43 -23.37 0.47
N LYS A 26 -17.06 -22.27 0.92
CA LYS A 26 -18.38 -21.84 0.44
C LYS A 26 -18.22 -20.70 -0.54
N ARG A 27 -18.74 -20.89 -1.75
CA ARG A 27 -18.74 -19.86 -2.77
C ARG A 27 -19.87 -18.86 -2.55
N ILE A 28 -19.50 -17.61 -2.32
CA ILE A 28 -20.37 -16.44 -2.41
C ILE A 28 -19.90 -15.58 -3.57
N LEU A 29 -20.84 -15.10 -4.38
CA LEU A 29 -20.51 -14.21 -5.48
C LEU A 29 -20.72 -12.76 -5.03
N PRO A 30 -19.85 -11.83 -5.46
CA PRO A 30 -20.12 -10.43 -5.23
C PRO A 30 -21.42 -10.04 -5.94
N PRO A 31 -22.15 -9.02 -5.44
CA PRO A 31 -23.31 -8.51 -6.13
C PRO A 31 -22.93 -8.16 -7.58
N PRO A 32 -23.81 -8.44 -8.55
CA PRO A 32 -23.53 -8.10 -9.94
C PRO A 32 -23.25 -6.60 -10.04
N PRO A 33 -22.29 -6.18 -10.88
CA PRO A 33 -22.06 -4.76 -11.11
C PRO A 33 -23.37 -4.13 -11.53
N ASP A 34 -23.73 -3.00 -10.90
CA ASP A 34 -24.93 -2.28 -11.26
C ASP A 34 -24.82 -1.90 -12.75
N VAL A 35 -25.71 -2.42 -13.59
CA VAL A 35 -25.72 -2.15 -15.04
C VAL A 35 -26.08 -0.69 -15.34
N ASN A 36 -26.60 0.04 -14.36
CA ASN A 36 -26.68 1.51 -14.38
C ASN A 36 -25.38 2.14 -13.86
N ILE A 37 -24.22 1.67 -14.33
CA ILE A 37 -22.99 2.46 -14.23
C ILE A 37 -23.27 3.72 -15.04
N MET A 38 -23.65 4.82 -14.38
CA MET A 38 -23.74 6.12 -15.02
C MET A 38 -22.47 6.30 -15.88
N PRO A 39 -22.59 6.77 -17.13
CA PRO A 39 -21.44 6.92 -18.01
C PRO A 39 -20.37 7.66 -17.22
N PHE A 40 -19.20 7.03 -17.02
CA PHE A 40 -18.10 7.47 -16.14
C PHE A 40 -18.13 8.98 -15.96
N GLU A 41 -18.95 9.46 -15.02
CA GLU A 41 -18.96 10.87 -14.74
C GLU A 41 -17.66 11.04 -14.01
N GLN A 42 -16.82 11.89 -14.58
CA GLN A 42 -15.52 12.30 -14.06
C GLN A 42 -15.70 13.08 -12.74
N ALA A 43 -16.66 12.69 -11.89
CA ALA A 43 -17.08 13.33 -10.66
C ALA A 43 -15.96 13.32 -9.61
N SER A 44 -14.96 12.45 -9.77
CA SER A 44 -13.67 12.62 -9.12
C SER A 44 -12.56 12.21 -10.09
N GLY A 45 -11.66 13.13 -10.43
CA GLY A 45 -10.55 12.90 -11.37
C GLY A 45 -9.44 11.97 -10.85
N HIS A 46 -9.77 11.00 -9.99
CA HIS A 46 -8.81 10.11 -9.34
C HIS A 46 -8.92 8.69 -9.90
N THR A 47 -7.81 8.17 -10.40
CA THR A 47 -7.70 6.76 -10.78
C THR A 47 -7.42 5.92 -9.54
N ILE A 48 -8.23 4.88 -9.31
CA ILE A 48 -8.06 3.95 -8.20
C ILE A 48 -7.76 2.56 -8.75
N HIS A 49 -6.81 1.87 -8.14
CA HIS A 49 -6.45 0.50 -8.46
C HIS A 49 -6.34 -0.32 -7.17
N THR A 50 -6.96 -1.51 -7.15
CA THR A 50 -6.88 -2.42 -6.01
C THR A 50 -5.72 -3.39 -6.21
N ILE A 51 -4.86 -3.50 -5.20
CA ILE A 51 -3.78 -4.49 -5.14
C ILE A 51 -4.04 -5.34 -3.90
N ALA A 52 -4.21 -6.63 -4.09
CA ALA A 52 -4.44 -7.60 -3.02
C ALA A 52 -3.17 -8.40 -2.75
N SER A 53 -3.06 -8.91 -1.52
CA SER A 53 -2.06 -9.90 -1.11
C SER A 53 -2.77 -11.12 -0.56
N GLY A 54 -2.23 -12.31 -0.83
CA GLY A 54 -2.78 -13.56 -0.31
C GLY A 54 -2.29 -14.75 -1.13
N PRO A 55 -2.60 -15.98 -0.70
CA PRO A 55 -2.11 -17.21 -1.34
C PRO A 55 -2.59 -17.39 -2.79
N GLY A 56 -3.63 -16.65 -3.21
CA GLY A 56 -4.15 -16.63 -4.58
C GLY A 56 -3.55 -15.56 -5.50
N PHE A 57 -2.63 -14.71 -5.00
CA PHE A 57 -2.06 -13.61 -5.76
C PHE A 57 -0.55 -13.82 -6.00
N PRO A 58 0.01 -13.28 -7.10
CA PRO A 58 1.45 -13.26 -7.29
C PRO A 58 2.18 -12.64 -6.09
N GLU A 59 3.32 -13.20 -5.73
CA GLU A 59 4.18 -12.66 -4.68
C GLU A 59 4.66 -11.24 -5.05
N ASP A 60 4.96 -10.44 -4.03
CA ASP A 60 5.57 -9.12 -4.12
C ASP A 60 4.81 -8.00 -4.86
N LEU A 61 3.55 -8.18 -5.26
CA LEU A 61 2.79 -7.12 -5.97
C LEU A 61 2.70 -5.80 -5.19
N ILE A 62 2.40 -5.86 -3.89
CA ILE A 62 2.36 -4.67 -3.04
C ILE A 62 3.75 -4.04 -2.93
N HIS A 63 4.79 -4.86 -2.81
CA HIS A 63 6.17 -4.41 -2.73
C HIS A 63 6.62 -3.69 -4.01
N GLN A 64 6.34 -4.26 -5.18
CA GLN A 64 6.62 -3.66 -6.49
C GLN A 64 5.86 -2.34 -6.68
N ALA A 65 4.61 -2.24 -6.20
CA ALA A 65 3.85 -1.01 -6.24
C ALA A 65 4.47 0.08 -5.35
N LEU A 66 4.92 -0.28 -4.15
CA LEU A 66 5.61 0.63 -3.24
C LEU A 66 6.95 1.11 -3.82
N LEU A 67 7.76 0.21 -4.39
CA LEU A 67 9.00 0.57 -5.08
C LEU A 67 8.73 1.53 -6.24
N THR A 68 7.75 1.22 -7.07
CA THR A 68 7.36 2.07 -8.20
C THR A 68 6.94 3.47 -7.73
N ALA A 69 6.17 3.55 -6.63
CA ALA A 69 5.78 4.83 -6.03
C ALA A 69 6.99 5.62 -5.50
N ALA A 70 7.91 4.97 -4.80
CA ALA A 70 9.13 5.61 -4.27
C ALA A 70 10.08 6.10 -5.39
N TYR A 71 10.27 5.30 -6.45
CA TYR A 71 11.10 5.69 -7.58
C TYR A 71 10.48 6.79 -8.44
N SER A 72 9.14 6.86 -8.54
CA SER A 72 8.44 7.86 -9.35
C SER A 72 8.16 9.19 -8.62
N ALA A 73 8.32 9.25 -7.29
CA ALA A 73 8.15 10.46 -6.51
C ALA A 73 9.07 11.60 -6.98
N ARG A 74 8.50 12.80 -7.12
CA ARG A 74 9.19 14.00 -7.65
C ARG A 74 9.32 15.14 -6.65
N GLU A 75 8.32 15.36 -5.81
CA GLU A 75 8.28 16.50 -4.87
C GLU A 75 8.23 16.02 -3.41
N TYR A 76 7.30 15.11 -3.10
CA TYR A 76 7.12 14.58 -1.74
C TYR A 76 6.97 13.06 -1.75
N LEU A 77 7.48 12.42 -0.69
CA LEU A 77 7.22 11.01 -0.37
C LEU A 77 6.85 10.88 1.10
N ILE A 78 5.55 10.80 1.39
CA ILE A 78 5.03 10.67 2.76
C ILE A 78 4.64 9.21 3.00
N MET A 79 5.34 8.54 3.92
CA MET A 79 5.05 7.17 4.30
C MET A 79 4.57 7.13 5.76
N THR A 80 3.35 6.64 5.97
CA THR A 80 2.82 6.37 7.32
C THR A 80 2.70 4.88 7.51
N THR A 81 3.40 4.33 8.49
CA THR A 81 3.33 2.89 8.80
C THR A 81 3.42 2.66 10.30
N PRO A 82 2.64 1.71 10.88
CA PRO A 82 2.83 1.31 12.27
C PRO A 82 4.18 0.61 12.48
N TYR A 83 4.71 -0.02 11.43
CA TYR A 83 5.89 -0.89 11.47
C TYR A 83 6.85 -0.52 10.34
N PHE A 84 7.95 0.15 10.67
CA PHE A 84 8.98 0.48 9.70
C PHE A 84 10.06 -0.59 9.71
N VAL A 85 9.88 -1.62 8.91
CA VAL A 85 10.86 -2.69 8.71
C VAL A 85 10.91 -2.95 7.20
N PRO A 86 11.45 -2.00 6.41
CA PRO A 86 11.46 -2.13 4.96
C PRO A 86 12.43 -3.24 4.54
N SER A 87 12.22 -3.79 3.34
CA SER A 87 13.28 -4.56 2.68
C SER A 87 14.41 -3.62 2.26
N ASP A 88 15.58 -4.20 1.98
CA ASP A 88 16.74 -3.43 1.50
C ASP A 88 16.39 -2.61 0.25
N ASP A 89 15.71 -3.20 -0.73
CA ASP A 89 15.30 -2.51 -1.96
C ASP A 89 14.39 -1.30 -1.70
N LEU A 90 13.42 -1.45 -0.78
CA LEU A 90 12.50 -0.36 -0.45
C LEU A 90 13.24 0.75 0.31
N LEU A 91 14.14 0.38 1.21
CA LEU A 91 14.99 1.33 1.92
C LEU A 91 15.87 2.12 0.94
N HIS A 92 16.51 1.44 0.00
CA HIS A 92 17.30 2.05 -1.05
C HIS A 92 16.45 2.99 -1.90
N ALA A 93 15.24 2.58 -2.33
CA ALA A 93 14.35 3.42 -3.12
C ALA A 93 13.96 4.72 -2.38
N ILE A 94 13.65 4.62 -1.08
CA ILE A 94 13.34 5.78 -0.22
C ILE A 94 14.57 6.71 -0.11
N CYS A 95 15.75 6.16 0.16
CA CYS A 95 16.99 6.93 0.25
C CYS A 95 17.33 7.61 -1.08
N THR A 96 17.17 6.92 -2.21
CA THR A 96 17.38 7.51 -3.53
C THR A 96 16.39 8.63 -3.79
N ALA A 97 15.13 8.52 -3.35
CA ALA A 97 14.18 9.63 -3.44
C ALA A 97 14.66 10.87 -2.70
N ALA A 98 15.13 10.72 -1.46
CA ALA A 98 15.71 11.82 -0.68
C ALA A 98 16.92 12.46 -1.39
N GLN A 99 17.84 11.65 -1.92
CA GLN A 99 19.02 12.12 -2.66
C GLN A 99 18.67 12.86 -3.96
N ARG A 100 17.52 12.57 -4.58
CA ARG A 100 17.01 13.31 -5.75
C ARG A 100 16.42 14.68 -5.36
N GLY A 101 16.37 15.03 -4.08
CA GLY A 101 15.76 16.26 -3.57
C GLY A 101 14.25 16.17 -3.32
N VAL A 102 13.68 14.95 -3.28
CA VAL A 102 12.28 14.73 -2.86
C VAL A 102 12.21 14.92 -1.35
N ASP A 103 11.21 15.66 -0.86
CA ASP A 103 10.95 15.79 0.58
C ASP A 103 10.30 14.50 1.10
N VAL A 104 11.11 13.69 1.77
CA VAL A 104 10.68 12.39 2.30
C VAL A 104 10.32 12.54 3.79
N SER A 105 9.12 12.08 4.15
CA SER A 105 8.62 12.11 5.53
C SER A 105 8.10 10.73 5.93
N ILE A 106 8.69 10.15 6.99
CA ILE A 106 8.27 8.85 7.53
C ILE A 106 7.59 9.07 8.88
N ILE A 107 6.30 8.77 8.95
CA ILE A 107 5.45 8.96 10.13
C ILE A 107 5.25 7.62 10.84
N LEU A 108 5.68 7.57 12.10
CA LEU A 108 5.69 6.36 12.92
C LEU A 108 4.98 6.59 14.26
N PRO A 109 4.36 5.54 14.84
CA PRO A 109 3.76 5.65 16.16
C PRO A 109 4.82 5.86 17.24
N ARG A 110 4.53 6.75 18.20
CA ARG A 110 5.41 6.97 19.36
C ARG A 110 5.55 5.71 20.25
N LYS A 111 4.50 4.90 20.32
CA LYS A 111 4.47 3.64 21.07
C LYS A 111 4.07 2.53 20.11
N ASN A 112 4.96 1.57 19.94
CA ASN A 112 4.70 0.36 19.17
C ASN A 112 3.97 -0.66 20.06
N ASP A 113 3.03 -1.41 19.50
CA ASP A 113 2.33 -2.51 20.17
C ASP A 113 3.15 -3.81 20.20
N SER A 114 4.22 -3.88 19.40
CA SER A 114 5.19 -4.97 19.39
C SER A 114 6.60 -4.48 19.76
N MET A 115 7.17 -5.05 20.83
CA MET A 115 8.52 -4.69 21.29
C MET A 115 9.60 -5.08 20.26
N LEU A 116 9.47 -6.26 19.65
CA LEU A 116 10.42 -6.75 18.65
C LEU A 116 10.45 -5.84 17.42
N VAL A 117 9.26 -5.46 16.93
CA VAL A 117 9.16 -4.55 15.79
C VAL A 117 9.67 -3.16 16.18
N GLY A 118 9.43 -2.71 17.40
CA GLY A 118 10.00 -1.46 17.91
C GLY A 118 11.54 -1.45 17.86
N TRP A 119 12.19 -2.56 18.19
CA TRP A 119 13.65 -2.68 18.07
C TRP A 119 14.11 -2.70 16.62
N ALA A 120 13.46 -3.50 15.76
CA ALA A 120 13.79 -3.57 14.34
C ALA A 120 13.66 -2.19 13.67
N SER A 121 12.54 -1.49 13.88
CA SER A 121 12.33 -0.16 13.32
C SER A 121 13.37 0.86 13.76
N ARG A 122 13.81 0.84 15.02
CA ARG A 122 14.88 1.72 15.48
C ARG A 122 16.20 1.42 14.78
N ALA A 123 16.54 0.15 14.56
CA ALA A 123 17.77 -0.23 13.86
C ALA A 123 17.81 0.37 12.44
N PHE A 124 16.72 0.26 11.68
CA PHE A 124 16.64 0.84 10.34
C PHE A 124 16.68 2.37 10.34
N LEU A 125 15.99 3.03 11.28
CA LEU A 125 16.02 4.50 11.40
C LEU A 125 17.42 5.04 11.72
N TYR A 126 18.19 4.36 12.58
CA TYR A 126 19.56 4.77 12.85
C TYR A 126 20.47 4.55 11.63
N GLY A 127 20.21 3.52 10.82
CA GLY A 127 20.96 3.25 9.58
C GLY A 127 20.70 4.26 8.45
N THR A 128 19.49 4.84 8.37
CA THR A 128 19.14 5.80 7.30
C THR A 128 19.63 7.21 7.52
N ALA A 129 20.28 7.53 8.66
CA ALA A 129 20.79 8.86 8.95
C ALA A 129 21.74 9.40 7.86
N GLY A 130 22.43 8.52 7.12
CA GLY A 130 23.29 8.89 5.99
C GLY A 130 22.57 9.22 4.68
N CYS A 131 21.26 8.97 4.58
CA CYS A 131 20.49 9.23 3.35
C CYS A 131 19.99 10.67 3.21
N TRP A 132 20.04 11.46 4.28
CA TRP A 132 19.43 12.80 4.38
C TRP A 132 20.46 13.94 4.24
N GLY A 133 21.55 13.68 3.50
CA GLY A 133 22.63 14.64 3.27
C GLY A 133 22.32 15.66 2.18
#